data_AF-A0A3N5XBH2-F1
#
_entry.id   AF-A0A3N5XBH2-F1
#
_cell.length_a   1.000
_cell.length_b   1.000
_cell.length_c   1.000
_cell.angle_alpha   90.00
_cell.angle_beta   90.00
_cell.angle_gamma   90.00
#
_symmetry.space_group_name_H-M   'P 1'
#
loop_
_entity.id
_entity.type
_entity.pdbx_description
1 polymer ?
#
loop_
_entity_poly.entity_id
_entity_poly.type
_entity_poly.pdbx_seq_one_letter_code
_entity_poly.pdbx_strand_id
1 'polypeptide(L)'
;MSRERLRLRATTDYWVNALDGQPFLYLNKEVDPGLIAVLQQEVIPWLEQLVPKSPEQERRLAADPRAHWFTVVFDREGYSPKFFRDMLPKRIAILTYRKFPEEDWPVGEFTAQGVQLVRGETVTLKLAERGVRLSNGLWLREIRKLAQCGHQTALLTTDYLTPTSEVAASLFARWCQENFFRYMREHYSLDRLVEYGTELVPDTVKVVNPAWRRLDSQIRSNNGQRQRLRAQFGALTLSQDFSEKELQSYEQRKGQLREQIEHLEQEIDQLKARRKATEHHIAVSSLPEEERFTRLRSERKYFVDTIKMIAYRAETSLVSVLREHLSRGDDARALVRQIFKTPADLLPDLSTKTLTVRIHHLTQAAHDHALEQLCIALNETQTIFPGTDLALVFKVGSC
;
A
#
# COMPACT_ATOMS: atom_id res chain seq x y z
N MET A 1 -22.32 13.28 9.76
CA MET A 1 -23.25 12.21 10.17
C MET A 1 -23.08 11.02 9.23
N SER A 2 -22.96 9.82 9.80
CA SER A 2 -23.11 8.49 9.17
C SER A 2 -22.35 8.20 7.86
N ARG A 3 -21.01 8.08 7.91
CA ARG A 3 -20.19 7.58 6.78
C ARG A 3 -19.33 6.34 7.06
N GLU A 4 -19.41 5.75 8.25
CA GLU A 4 -18.47 4.69 8.66
C GLU A 4 -19.04 3.25 8.77
N ARG A 5 -20.31 2.99 8.43
CA ARG A 5 -20.89 1.65 8.65
C ARG A 5 -21.79 1.10 7.54
N LEU A 6 -21.42 1.32 6.28
CA LEU A 6 -21.90 0.48 5.18
C LEU A 6 -20.73 -0.34 4.66
N ARG A 7 -20.28 -1.32 5.46
CA ARG A 7 -19.39 -2.40 4.99
C ARG A 7 -20.25 -3.41 4.23
N LEU A 8 -20.73 -3.03 3.05
CA LEU A 8 -21.09 -4.05 2.07
C LEU A 8 -19.80 -4.84 1.76
N ARG A 9 -19.92 -6.15 1.51
CA ARG A 9 -18.79 -6.99 1.08
C ARG A 9 -18.39 -6.50 -0.31
N ALA A 10 -17.58 -5.45 -0.31
CA ALA A 10 -17.28 -4.64 -1.47
C ALA A 10 -15.96 -5.06 -2.07
N THR A 11 -15.87 -4.83 -3.37
CA THR A 11 -14.69 -5.05 -4.17
C THR A 11 -13.43 -4.46 -3.52
N THR A 12 -12.32 -5.19 -3.52
CA THR A 12 -11.02 -4.71 -3.04
C THR A 12 -10.13 -4.32 -4.21
N ASP A 13 -9.57 -3.12 -4.12
CA ASP A 13 -8.69 -2.52 -5.11
C ASP A 13 -7.22 -2.71 -4.69
N TYR A 14 -6.44 -3.43 -5.49
CA TYR A 14 -5.00 -3.60 -5.32
C TYR A 14 -4.25 -2.73 -6.32
N TRP A 15 -3.29 -1.96 -5.81
CA TRP A 15 -2.49 -1.05 -6.60
C TRP A 15 -1.02 -1.42 -6.49
N VAL A 16 -0.37 -1.57 -7.62
CA VAL A 16 1.08 -1.67 -7.74
C VAL A 16 1.58 -0.35 -8.26
N ASN A 17 2.55 0.24 -7.58
CA ASN A 17 3.16 1.49 -7.97
C ASN A 17 4.65 1.27 -8.24
N ALA A 18 5.23 2.06 -9.14
CA ALA A 18 6.67 2.19 -9.25
C ALA A 18 7.25 2.88 -8.00
N LEU A 19 8.58 2.85 -7.84
CA LEU A 19 9.24 3.43 -6.65
C LEU A 19 8.96 4.93 -6.48
N ASP A 20 8.71 5.65 -7.57
CA ASP A 20 8.34 7.07 -7.56
C ASP A 20 6.88 7.33 -7.16
N GLY A 21 6.12 6.26 -6.86
CA GLY A 21 4.72 6.29 -6.50
C GLY A 21 3.76 6.31 -7.68
N GLN A 22 4.25 6.27 -8.93
CA GLN A 22 3.36 6.24 -10.09
C GLN A 22 2.62 4.90 -10.17
N PRO A 23 1.28 4.89 -10.37
CA PRO A 23 0.52 3.66 -10.49
C PRO A 23 0.99 2.90 -11.73
N PHE A 24 1.27 1.61 -11.60
CA PHE A 24 1.75 0.72 -12.66
C PHE A 24 0.68 -0.32 -13.04
N LEU A 25 0.06 -0.95 -12.04
CA LEU A 25 -1.00 -1.95 -12.21
C LEU A 25 -2.14 -1.69 -11.21
N TYR A 26 -3.38 -1.88 -11.68
CA TYR A 26 -4.59 -1.86 -10.89
C TYR A 26 -5.33 -3.19 -11.07
N LEU A 27 -5.63 -3.88 -9.97
CA LEU A 27 -6.43 -5.09 -9.94
C LEU A 27 -7.62 -4.88 -9.01
N ASN A 28 -8.83 -5.16 -9.47
CA ASN A 28 -10.00 -5.13 -8.63
C ASN A 28 -10.55 -6.55 -8.43
N LYS A 29 -10.91 -6.83 -7.18
CA LYS A 29 -11.38 -8.14 -6.73
C LYS A 29 -12.75 -8.02 -6.14
N GLU A 30 -13.69 -8.78 -6.67
CA GLU A 30 -15.08 -8.85 -6.20
C GLU A 30 -15.18 -9.24 -4.72
N VAL A 31 -14.31 -10.16 -4.30
CA VAL A 31 -14.14 -10.60 -2.92
C VAL A 31 -12.66 -10.56 -2.62
N ASP A 32 -12.28 -9.88 -1.54
CA ASP A 32 -10.89 -9.84 -1.04
C ASP A 32 -10.35 -11.26 -0.78
N PRO A 33 -9.46 -11.80 -1.63
CA PRO A 33 -8.84 -13.09 -1.39
C PRO A 33 -7.63 -12.97 -0.45
N GLY A 34 -7.28 -11.76 -0.03
CA GLY A 34 -6.09 -11.41 0.73
C GLY A 34 -4.89 -11.05 -0.16
N LEU A 35 -4.06 -10.10 0.30
CA LEU A 35 -2.91 -9.58 -0.44
C LEU A 35 -1.95 -10.68 -0.94
N ILE A 36 -1.69 -11.70 -0.11
CA ILE A 36 -0.80 -12.81 -0.48
C ILE A 36 -1.34 -13.59 -1.69
N ALA A 37 -2.66 -13.86 -1.71
CA ALA A 37 -3.27 -14.60 -2.80
C ALA A 37 -3.19 -13.80 -4.12
N VAL A 38 -3.50 -12.51 -4.08
CA VAL A 38 -3.38 -11.61 -5.25
C VAL A 38 -1.93 -11.50 -5.73
N LEU A 39 -0.97 -11.39 -4.80
CA LEU A 39 0.45 -11.39 -5.16
C LEU A 39 0.83 -12.69 -5.88
N GLN A 40 0.50 -13.84 -5.32
CA GLN A 40 0.91 -15.14 -5.85
C GLN A 40 0.24 -15.50 -7.17
N GLN A 41 -1.06 -15.21 -7.32
CA GLN A 41 -1.87 -15.72 -8.42
C GLN A 41 -1.88 -14.78 -9.62
N GLU A 42 -1.62 -13.49 -9.41
CA GLU A 42 -1.83 -12.48 -10.46
C GLU A 42 -0.66 -11.52 -10.59
N VAL A 43 -0.29 -10.79 -9.53
CA VAL A 43 0.72 -9.73 -9.65
C VAL A 43 2.07 -10.31 -10.04
N ILE A 44 2.53 -11.37 -9.36
CA ILE A 44 3.82 -11.99 -9.65
C ILE A 44 3.83 -12.59 -11.07
N PRO A 45 2.88 -13.46 -11.47
CA PRO A 45 2.83 -13.98 -12.84
C PRO A 45 2.79 -12.89 -13.92
N TRP A 46 2.05 -11.80 -13.68
CA TRP A 46 1.97 -10.68 -14.60
C TRP A 46 3.31 -9.92 -14.71
N LEU A 47 3.99 -9.68 -13.58
CA LEU A 47 5.33 -9.08 -13.58
C LEU A 47 6.37 -9.98 -14.26
N GLU A 48 6.29 -11.29 -14.07
CA GLU A 48 7.20 -12.25 -14.74
C GLU A 48 7.07 -12.20 -16.28
N GLN A 49 5.90 -11.84 -16.81
CA GLN A 49 5.70 -11.72 -18.25
C GLN A 49 6.19 -10.39 -18.81
N LEU A 50 6.14 -9.31 -18.02
CA LEU A 50 6.33 -7.95 -18.51
C LEU A 50 7.67 -7.32 -18.16
N VAL A 51 8.28 -7.68 -17.03
CA VAL A 51 9.57 -7.11 -16.64
C VAL A 51 10.64 -7.73 -17.53
N PRO A 52 11.26 -7.01 -18.48
CA PRO A 52 12.29 -7.62 -19.31
C PRO A 52 13.51 -7.99 -18.45
N LYS A 53 14.23 -9.05 -18.85
CA LYS A 53 15.59 -9.29 -18.36
C LYS A 53 16.55 -8.66 -19.36
N SER A 54 17.28 -7.63 -18.94
CA SER A 54 18.35 -7.10 -19.78
C SER A 54 19.51 -8.11 -19.86
N PRO A 55 20.34 -8.10 -20.93
CA PRO A 55 21.52 -8.99 -21.02
C PRO A 55 22.51 -8.81 -19.86
N GLU A 56 22.55 -7.64 -19.25
CA GLU A 56 23.31 -7.40 -18.02
C GLU A 56 22.69 -8.09 -16.81
N GLN A 57 21.37 -7.98 -16.62
CA GLN A 57 20.67 -8.67 -15.55
C GLN A 57 20.79 -10.19 -15.68
N GLU A 58 20.71 -10.74 -16.89
CA GLU A 58 20.90 -12.17 -17.12
C GLU A 58 22.30 -12.64 -16.71
N ARG A 59 23.34 -11.90 -17.09
CA ARG A 59 24.72 -12.18 -16.66
C ARG A 59 24.86 -12.11 -15.14
N ARG A 60 24.28 -11.10 -14.50
CA ARG A 60 24.28 -10.94 -13.04
C ARG A 60 23.58 -12.11 -12.34
N LEU A 61 22.41 -12.51 -12.85
CA LEU A 61 21.63 -13.63 -12.31
C LEU A 61 22.34 -14.97 -12.46
N ALA A 62 23.09 -15.16 -13.54
CA ALA A 62 23.90 -16.35 -13.78
C ALA A 62 25.15 -16.40 -12.91
N ALA A 63 25.78 -15.25 -12.65
CA ALA A 63 27.05 -15.17 -11.92
C ALA A 63 26.90 -15.31 -10.39
N ASP A 64 25.83 -14.74 -9.81
CA ASP A 64 25.62 -14.76 -8.36
C ASP A 64 24.26 -15.34 -8.00
N PRO A 65 24.19 -16.48 -7.27
CA PRO A 65 22.93 -17.05 -6.77
C PRO A 65 22.11 -16.08 -5.89
N ARG A 66 22.75 -15.09 -5.25
CA ARG A 66 22.10 -14.07 -4.41
C ARG A 66 21.51 -12.92 -5.21
N ALA A 67 21.86 -12.78 -6.48
CA ALA A 67 21.26 -11.77 -7.33
C ALA A 67 19.77 -12.05 -7.53
N HIS A 68 18.99 -10.98 -7.65
CA HIS A 68 17.56 -11.03 -7.92
C HIS A 68 17.24 -10.30 -9.23
N TRP A 69 16.09 -10.62 -9.81
CA TRP A 69 15.60 -10.07 -11.06
C TRP A 69 14.93 -8.72 -10.82
N PHE A 70 13.97 -8.69 -9.89
CA PHE A 70 13.33 -7.47 -9.39
C PHE A 70 12.91 -7.65 -7.93
N THR A 71 12.60 -6.53 -7.27
CA THR A 71 12.15 -6.49 -5.88
C THR A 71 10.68 -6.08 -5.82
N VAL A 72 9.88 -6.83 -5.06
CA VAL A 72 8.48 -6.48 -4.78
C VAL A 72 8.37 -5.96 -3.36
N VAL A 73 7.88 -4.74 -3.23
CA VAL A 73 7.69 -4.05 -1.95
C VAL A 73 6.21 -4.09 -1.58
N PHE A 74 5.87 -4.57 -0.38
CA PHE A 74 4.48 -4.67 0.08
C PHE A 74 4.38 -4.50 1.59
N ASP A 75 3.15 -4.28 2.07
CA ASP A 75 2.88 -3.98 3.46
C ASP A 75 2.90 -5.20 4.40
N ARG A 76 2.56 -4.97 5.68
CA ARG A 76 2.53 -6.02 6.71
C ARG A 76 1.52 -7.14 6.44
N GLU A 77 0.52 -6.93 5.58
CA GLU A 77 -0.47 -7.95 5.24
C GLU A 77 0.10 -9.02 4.31
N GLY A 78 1.13 -8.66 3.52
CA GLY A 78 1.86 -9.61 2.68
C GLY A 78 2.86 -10.48 3.46
N TYR A 79 2.94 -10.33 4.79
CA TYR A 79 3.88 -11.08 5.61
C TYR A 79 3.56 -12.59 5.61
N SER A 80 4.34 -13.37 4.86
CA SER A 80 4.21 -14.82 4.79
C SER A 80 5.57 -15.47 4.55
N PRO A 81 6.16 -16.14 5.56
CA PRO A 81 7.44 -16.84 5.40
C PRO A 81 7.41 -17.88 4.28
N LYS A 82 6.26 -18.51 4.03
CA LYS A 82 6.06 -19.43 2.91
C LYS A 82 6.17 -18.69 1.58
N PHE A 83 5.42 -17.59 1.42
CA PHE A 83 5.47 -16.79 0.20
C PHE A 83 6.88 -16.28 -0.10
N PHE A 84 7.61 -15.78 0.91
CA PHE A 84 8.99 -15.31 0.73
C PHE A 84 9.90 -16.40 0.18
N ARG A 85 9.73 -17.64 0.67
CA ARG A 85 10.49 -18.80 0.18
C ARG A 85 10.13 -19.14 -1.25
N ASP A 86 8.85 -19.09 -1.60
CA ASP A 86 8.36 -19.40 -2.95
C ASP A 86 8.90 -18.41 -4.01
N MET A 87 9.31 -17.20 -3.60
CA MET A 87 9.92 -16.19 -4.48
C MET A 87 11.42 -16.43 -4.77
N LEU A 88 12.14 -17.16 -3.91
CA LEU A 88 13.57 -17.40 -4.09
C LEU A 88 13.91 -18.15 -5.40
N PRO A 89 13.24 -19.27 -5.75
CA PRO A 89 13.52 -19.97 -7.00
C PRO A 89 13.22 -19.11 -8.23
N LYS A 90 12.25 -18.18 -8.12
CA LYS A 90 11.90 -17.21 -9.16
C LYS A 90 12.91 -16.06 -9.28
N ARG A 91 13.91 -16.00 -8.39
CA ARG A 91 14.88 -14.91 -8.27
C ARG A 91 14.19 -13.57 -8.02
N ILE A 92 13.07 -13.55 -7.30
CA ILE A 92 12.34 -12.33 -6.96
C ILE A 92 12.66 -11.97 -5.51
N ALA A 93 13.18 -10.77 -5.30
CA ALA A 93 13.40 -10.25 -3.95
C ALA A 93 12.09 -9.68 -3.39
N ILE A 94 11.91 -9.80 -2.08
CA ILE A 94 10.79 -9.19 -1.36
C ILE A 94 11.31 -8.16 -0.39
N LEU A 95 10.51 -7.11 -0.14
CA LEU A 95 10.72 -6.16 0.94
C LEU A 95 9.38 -5.89 1.63
N THR A 96 9.33 -6.10 2.94
CA THR A 96 8.12 -5.87 3.72
C THR A 96 8.44 -5.52 5.16
N TYR A 97 7.48 -4.97 5.89
CA TYR A 97 7.63 -4.74 7.32
C TYR A 97 7.57 -6.05 8.10
N ARG A 98 8.41 -6.17 9.12
CA ARG A 98 8.32 -7.26 10.08
C ARG A 98 7.02 -7.10 10.90
N LYS A 99 6.09 -8.05 10.74
CA LYS A 99 4.78 -8.02 11.42
C LYS A 99 4.92 -8.22 12.94
N PHE A 100 5.88 -9.05 13.34
CA PHE A 100 6.18 -9.38 14.74
C PHE A 100 7.69 -9.17 14.97
N PRO A 101 8.13 -7.92 15.17
CA PRO A 101 9.51 -7.64 15.52
C PRO A 101 9.83 -8.20 16.92
N GLU A 102 11.05 -8.69 17.09
CA GLU A 102 11.64 -8.96 18.40
C GLU A 102 11.92 -7.65 19.14
N GLU A 103 12.50 -7.74 20.34
CA GLU A 103 12.89 -6.60 21.16
C GLU A 103 13.68 -5.54 20.38
N ASP A 104 13.56 -4.29 20.84
CA ASP A 104 14.27 -3.16 20.28
C ASP A 104 15.79 -3.36 20.37
N TRP A 105 16.48 -3.05 19.27
CA TRP A 105 17.94 -3.15 19.24
C TRP A 105 18.58 -1.98 20.01
N PRO A 106 19.77 -2.17 20.61
CA PRO A 106 20.52 -1.08 21.20
C PRO A 106 20.70 0.10 20.24
N VAL A 107 20.44 1.32 20.74
CA VAL A 107 20.55 2.56 19.93
C VAL A 107 21.95 2.75 19.34
N GLY A 108 22.99 2.24 20.02
CA GLY A 108 24.38 2.31 19.55
C GLY A 108 24.68 1.50 18.27
N GLU A 109 23.80 0.59 17.86
CA GLU A 109 23.95 -0.16 16.60
C GLU A 109 23.50 0.63 15.37
N PHE A 110 22.79 1.75 15.56
CA PHE A 110 22.27 2.55 14.47
C PHE A 110 23.27 3.58 14.01
N THR A 111 23.60 3.55 12.72
CA THR A 111 24.50 4.51 12.08
C THR A 111 23.72 5.50 11.22
N ALA A 112 24.17 6.76 11.20
CA ALA A 112 23.59 7.76 10.31
C ALA A 112 24.07 7.50 8.88
N GLN A 113 23.12 7.26 7.97
CA GLN A 113 23.39 6.97 6.56
C GLN A 113 22.60 7.94 5.69
N GLY A 114 23.25 8.47 4.64
CA GLY A 114 22.57 9.24 3.61
C GLY A 114 21.76 8.29 2.72
N VAL A 115 20.47 8.56 2.59
CA VAL A 115 19.54 7.81 1.75
C VAL A 115 19.04 8.72 0.66
N GLN A 116 19.38 8.39 -0.59
CA GLN A 116 18.87 9.10 -1.75
C GLN A 116 17.45 8.62 -2.05
N LEU A 117 16.50 9.54 -2.06
CA LEU A 117 15.12 9.29 -2.42
C LEU A 117 14.97 9.26 -3.94
N VAL A 118 13.85 8.71 -4.41
CA VAL A 118 13.56 8.55 -5.85
C VAL A 118 13.55 9.89 -6.61
N ARG A 119 13.36 11.00 -5.89
CA ARG A 119 13.36 12.36 -6.45
C ARG A 119 14.72 13.08 -6.35
N GLY A 120 15.78 12.37 -6.00
CA GLY A 120 17.15 12.90 -5.89
C GLY A 120 17.48 13.54 -4.54
N GLU A 121 16.47 13.91 -3.74
CA GLU A 121 16.66 14.39 -2.37
C GLU A 121 17.42 13.38 -1.52
N THR A 122 18.40 13.83 -0.74
CA THR A 122 19.11 12.96 0.21
C THR A 122 18.64 13.26 1.62
N VAL A 123 18.16 12.22 2.31
CA VAL A 123 17.75 12.29 3.72
C VAL A 123 18.67 11.45 4.58
N THR A 124 19.02 11.95 5.75
CA THR A 124 19.83 11.20 6.71
C THR A 124 18.94 10.33 7.58
N LEU A 125 19.14 9.02 7.55
CA LEU A 125 18.44 8.05 8.40
C LEU A 125 19.39 7.34 9.34
N LYS A 126 18.92 7.04 10.56
CA LYS A 126 19.60 6.13 11.49
C LYS A 126 19.16 4.70 11.18
N LEU A 127 20.08 3.91 10.62
CA LEU A 127 19.82 2.55 10.14
C LEU A 127 20.74 1.54 10.83
N ALA A 128 20.20 0.36 11.09
CA ALA A 128 20.94 -0.82 11.53
C ALA A 128 20.49 -2.04 10.73
N GLU A 129 21.36 -3.04 10.62
CA GLU A 129 21.12 -4.24 9.84
C GLU A 129 21.58 -5.49 10.61
N ARG A 130 20.76 -6.54 10.58
CA ARG A 130 21.14 -7.88 11.07
C ARG A 130 20.63 -8.98 10.15
N GLY A 131 21.27 -10.14 10.20
CA GLY A 131 20.71 -11.37 9.64
C GLY A 131 19.67 -11.98 10.58
N VAL A 132 18.54 -12.41 10.05
CA VAL A 132 17.47 -13.07 10.83
C VAL A 132 17.05 -14.37 10.17
N ARG A 133 16.76 -15.39 10.99
CA ARG A 133 16.22 -16.66 10.53
C ARG A 133 14.77 -16.81 10.99
N LEU A 134 13.84 -16.93 10.04
CA LEU A 134 12.42 -17.15 10.35
C LEU A 134 12.16 -18.58 10.80
N SER A 135 10.98 -18.81 11.37
CA SER A 135 10.54 -20.13 11.89
C SER A 135 10.54 -21.25 10.87
N ASN A 136 10.35 -20.94 9.58
CA ASN A 136 10.47 -21.95 8.51
C ASN A 136 11.94 -22.25 8.13
N GLY A 137 12.90 -21.59 8.76
CA GLY A 137 14.34 -21.72 8.52
C GLY A 137 14.89 -20.79 7.44
N LEU A 138 14.06 -19.93 6.83
CA LEU A 138 14.49 -18.96 5.81
C LEU A 138 15.36 -17.88 6.45
N TRP A 139 16.51 -17.59 5.86
CA TRP A 139 17.42 -16.52 6.29
C TRP A 139 17.16 -15.25 5.50
N LEU A 140 17.05 -14.10 6.16
CA LEU A 140 16.76 -12.80 5.55
C LEU A 140 17.63 -11.72 6.19
N ARG A 141 17.67 -10.55 5.57
CA ARG A 141 18.17 -9.34 6.20
C ARG A 141 17.02 -8.63 6.90
N GLU A 142 17.26 -8.25 8.15
CA GLU A 142 16.41 -7.31 8.86
C GLU A 142 17.10 -5.95 8.91
N ILE A 143 16.40 -4.93 8.40
CA ILE A 143 16.86 -3.55 8.43
C ILE A 143 15.93 -2.78 9.36
N ARG A 144 16.49 -2.06 10.34
CA ARG A 144 15.72 -1.22 11.26
C ARG A 144 16.04 0.25 11.05
N LYS A 145 14.99 1.07 11.00
CA LYS A 145 15.07 2.53 11.09
C LYS A 145 14.74 2.97 12.51
N LEU A 146 15.62 3.77 13.11
CA LEU A 146 15.37 4.43 14.39
C LEU A 146 14.75 5.82 14.19
N ALA A 147 13.57 6.04 14.74
CA ALA A 147 12.91 7.34 14.77
C ALA A 147 13.44 8.21 15.94
N GLN A 148 13.21 9.52 15.86
CA GLN A 148 13.59 10.46 16.93
C GLN A 148 12.89 10.16 18.27
N CYS A 149 11.65 9.62 18.23
CA CYS A 149 10.91 9.20 19.41
C CYS A 149 11.40 7.86 20.01
N GLY A 150 12.48 7.27 19.49
CA GLY A 150 13.01 5.97 19.91
C GLY A 150 12.35 4.76 19.25
N HIS A 151 11.23 4.94 18.53
CA HIS A 151 10.56 3.84 17.84
C HIS A 151 11.42 3.22 16.74
N GLN A 152 11.47 1.90 16.68
CA GLN A 152 12.18 1.14 15.63
C GLN A 152 11.20 0.55 14.62
N THR A 153 11.39 0.90 13.35
CA THR A 153 10.65 0.30 12.25
C THR A 153 11.48 -0.81 11.62
N ALA A 154 11.03 -2.05 11.74
CA ALA A 154 11.71 -3.23 11.20
C ALA A 154 11.19 -3.64 9.82
N LEU A 155 12.13 -3.89 8.91
CA LEU A 155 11.92 -4.40 7.56
C LEU A 155 12.61 -5.73 7.37
N LEU A 156 12.02 -6.61 6.58
CA LEU A 156 12.61 -7.85 6.11
C LEU A 156 12.80 -7.80 4.61
N THR A 157 13.98 -8.25 4.15
CA THR A 157 14.27 -8.38 2.73
C THR A 157 15.02 -9.67 2.38
N THR A 158 14.71 -10.22 1.21
CA THR A 158 15.51 -11.28 0.55
C THR A 158 16.45 -10.72 -0.52
N ASP A 159 16.55 -9.40 -0.64
CA ASP A 159 17.61 -8.74 -1.39
C ASP A 159 18.89 -8.78 -0.57
N TYR A 160 19.88 -9.60 -0.93
CA TYR A 160 21.12 -9.78 -0.17
C TYR A 160 22.28 -8.89 -0.63
N LEU A 161 22.13 -8.16 -1.74
CA LEU A 161 23.25 -7.47 -2.39
C LEU A 161 23.12 -5.95 -2.29
N THR A 162 21.89 -5.43 -2.37
CA THR A 162 21.67 -3.99 -2.40
C THR A 162 22.06 -3.36 -1.05
N PRO A 163 22.80 -2.23 -1.05
CA PRO A 163 23.16 -1.52 0.18
C PRO A 163 21.96 -1.16 1.04
N THR A 164 22.16 -1.14 2.36
CA THR A 164 21.08 -0.87 3.34
C THR A 164 20.42 0.49 3.13
N SER A 165 21.19 1.51 2.73
CA SER A 165 20.66 2.84 2.39
C SER A 165 19.68 2.81 1.21
N GLU A 166 19.99 2.06 0.15
CA GLU A 166 19.15 1.92 -1.04
C GLU A 166 17.88 1.10 -0.74
N VAL A 167 18.00 -0.01 0.01
CA VAL A 167 16.83 -0.77 0.46
C VAL A 167 15.92 0.10 1.34
N ALA A 168 16.52 0.91 2.23
CA ALA A 168 15.78 1.84 3.08
C ALA A 168 15.09 2.95 2.28
N ALA A 169 15.60 3.36 1.10
CA ALA A 169 14.91 4.31 0.23
C ALA A 169 13.51 3.80 -0.17
N SER A 170 13.35 2.49 -0.32
CA SER A 170 12.06 1.85 -0.65
C SER A 170 11.02 2.00 0.47
N LEU A 171 11.40 2.32 1.71
CA LEU A 171 10.46 2.73 2.78
C LEU A 171 9.65 3.97 2.36
N PHE A 172 10.31 4.91 1.69
CA PHE A 172 9.69 6.16 1.28
C PHE A 172 8.79 5.98 0.06
N ALA A 173 9.11 5.04 -0.83
CA ALA A 173 8.25 4.67 -1.95
C ALA A 173 6.83 4.28 -1.47
N ARG A 174 6.72 3.65 -0.30
CA ARG A 174 5.41 3.35 0.30
C ARG A 174 4.67 4.58 0.81
N TRP A 175 5.39 5.57 1.37
CA TRP A 175 4.78 6.85 1.70
C TRP A 175 4.31 7.60 0.44
N CYS A 176 5.04 7.47 -0.68
CA CYS A 176 4.60 7.99 -1.97
C CYS A 176 3.25 7.38 -2.41
N GLN A 177 3.02 6.09 -2.13
CA GLN A 177 1.74 5.43 -2.41
C GLN A 177 0.58 6.02 -1.59
N GLU A 178 0.78 6.29 -0.31
CA GLU A 178 -0.23 6.97 0.52
C GLU A 178 -0.50 8.40 0.06
N ASN A 179 0.55 9.12 -0.36
CA ASN A 179 0.43 10.44 -0.94
C ASN A 179 -0.37 10.40 -2.26
N PHE A 180 -0.11 9.40 -3.11
CA PHE A 180 -0.90 9.14 -4.33
C PHE A 180 -2.38 8.95 -3.99
N PHE A 181 -2.72 8.04 -3.05
CA PHE A 181 -4.12 7.81 -2.69
C PHE A 181 -4.79 9.03 -2.06
N ARG A 182 -4.08 9.79 -1.22
CA ARG A 182 -4.63 11.03 -0.67
C ARG A 182 -4.93 12.02 -1.77
N TYR A 183 -3.97 12.24 -2.67
CA TYR A 183 -4.10 13.16 -3.80
C TYR A 183 -5.23 12.77 -4.76
N MET A 184 -5.30 11.49 -5.12
CA MET A 184 -6.31 10.96 -6.03
C MET A 184 -7.73 11.00 -5.45
N ARG A 185 -7.89 10.82 -4.14
CA ARG A 185 -9.19 11.01 -3.48
C ARG A 185 -9.59 12.49 -3.49
N GLU A 186 -8.66 13.37 -3.13
CA GLU A 186 -8.93 14.80 -3.01
C GLU A 186 -9.22 15.48 -4.36
N HIS A 187 -8.42 15.22 -5.39
CA HIS A 187 -8.48 15.97 -6.65
C HIS A 187 -9.14 15.20 -7.80
N TYR A 188 -9.20 13.88 -7.72
CA TYR A 188 -9.76 13.02 -8.76
C TYR A 188 -10.98 12.22 -8.29
N SER A 189 -11.37 12.34 -7.01
CA SER A 189 -12.51 11.59 -6.45
C SER A 189 -12.40 10.08 -6.71
N LEU A 190 -11.21 9.50 -6.52
CA LEU A 190 -10.96 8.07 -6.77
C LEU A 190 -11.90 7.15 -5.95
N ASP A 191 -12.29 7.58 -4.76
CA ASP A 191 -13.16 6.87 -3.83
C ASP A 191 -14.66 7.18 -4.01
N ARG A 192 -15.02 8.05 -4.96
CA ARG A 192 -16.43 8.39 -5.20
C ARG A 192 -17.13 7.25 -5.95
N LEU A 193 -18.31 6.89 -5.45
CA LEU A 193 -19.17 5.92 -6.11
C LEU A 193 -19.57 6.44 -7.50
N VAL A 194 -19.22 5.66 -8.53
CA VAL A 194 -19.52 5.98 -9.93
C VAL A 194 -20.92 5.49 -10.33
N GLU A 195 -21.38 4.39 -9.72
CA GLU A 195 -22.70 3.83 -9.97
C GLU A 195 -23.27 3.09 -8.75
N TYR A 196 -24.60 3.03 -8.70
CA TYR A 196 -25.35 2.33 -7.64
C TYR A 196 -25.90 0.97 -8.11
N GLY A 197 -25.67 0.61 -9.38
CA GLY A 197 -26.13 -0.65 -9.94
C GLY A 197 -25.44 -1.83 -9.25
N THR A 198 -26.22 -2.87 -8.94
CA THR A 198 -25.68 -4.12 -8.39
C THR A 198 -25.90 -5.28 -9.33
N GLU A 199 -25.12 -6.34 -9.14
CA GLU A 199 -25.22 -7.61 -9.85
C GLU A 199 -24.91 -8.78 -8.91
N LEU A 200 -25.32 -9.97 -9.31
CA LEU A 200 -25.05 -11.18 -8.53
C LEU A 200 -23.56 -11.48 -8.54
N VAL A 201 -23.05 -11.94 -7.39
CA VAL A 201 -21.69 -12.49 -7.33
C VAL A 201 -21.72 -13.87 -7.99
N PRO A 202 -20.77 -14.22 -8.87
CA PRO A 202 -20.76 -15.54 -9.52
C PRO A 202 -20.75 -16.67 -8.49
N ASP A 203 -21.55 -17.71 -8.75
CA ASP A 203 -21.80 -18.81 -7.81
C ASP A 203 -20.53 -19.59 -7.40
N THR A 204 -19.49 -19.56 -8.23
CA THR A 204 -18.20 -20.23 -8.01
C THR A 204 -17.26 -19.45 -7.09
N VAL A 205 -17.54 -18.17 -6.81
CA VAL A 205 -16.70 -17.35 -5.94
C VAL A 205 -16.72 -17.92 -4.53
N LYS A 206 -15.54 -18.10 -3.94
CA LYS A 206 -15.39 -18.59 -2.58
C LYS A 206 -15.32 -17.43 -1.60
N VAL A 207 -16.13 -17.50 -0.55
CA VAL A 207 -16.14 -16.53 0.55
C VAL A 207 -15.86 -17.23 1.87
N VAL A 208 -15.34 -16.47 2.85
CA VAL A 208 -15.18 -17.01 4.21
C VAL A 208 -16.55 -17.42 4.75
N ASN A 209 -16.65 -18.68 5.16
CA ASN A 209 -17.86 -19.27 5.71
C ASN A 209 -18.35 -18.46 6.93
N PRO A 210 -19.59 -17.96 6.93
CA PRO A 210 -20.14 -17.20 8.06
C PRO A 210 -20.07 -17.95 9.40
N ALA A 211 -20.31 -19.26 9.40
CA ALA A 211 -20.21 -20.09 10.60
C ALA A 211 -18.77 -20.11 11.13
N TRP A 212 -17.78 -20.29 10.24
CA TRP A 212 -16.37 -20.23 10.58
C TRP A 212 -15.99 -18.86 11.14
N ARG A 213 -16.46 -17.78 10.52
CA ARG A 213 -16.20 -16.40 10.96
C ARG A 213 -16.77 -16.11 12.35
N ARG A 214 -17.98 -16.59 12.65
CA ARG A 214 -18.60 -16.48 13.98
C ARG A 214 -17.73 -17.17 15.04
N LEU A 215 -17.28 -18.40 14.76
CA LEU A 215 -16.38 -19.14 15.65
C LEU A 215 -15.04 -18.41 15.85
N ASP A 216 -14.43 -17.91 14.78
CA ASP A 216 -13.17 -17.14 14.88
C ASP A 216 -13.34 -15.87 15.71
N SER A 217 -14.44 -15.15 15.54
CA SER A 217 -14.75 -13.96 16.35
C SER A 217 -14.94 -14.29 17.83
N GLN A 218 -15.61 -15.40 18.15
CA GLN A 218 -15.78 -15.87 19.53
C GLN A 218 -14.43 -16.24 20.15
N ILE A 219 -13.58 -16.95 19.42
CA ILE A 219 -12.22 -17.29 19.87
C ILE A 219 -11.41 -16.02 20.16
N ARG A 220 -11.46 -15.00 19.29
CA ARG A 220 -10.75 -13.73 19.53
C ARG A 220 -11.28 -13.01 20.76
N SER A 221 -12.60 -12.95 20.94
CA SER A 221 -13.24 -12.37 22.12
C SER A 221 -12.79 -13.06 23.42
N ASN A 222 -12.88 -14.39 23.47
CA ASN A 222 -12.51 -15.16 24.65
C ASN A 222 -11.00 -15.09 24.94
N ASN A 223 -10.14 -15.07 23.92
CA ASN A 223 -8.71 -14.83 24.12
C ASN A 223 -8.42 -13.45 24.73
N GLY A 224 -9.13 -12.40 24.28
CA GLY A 224 -9.00 -11.06 24.85
C GLY A 224 -9.50 -10.98 26.29
N GLN A 225 -10.56 -11.71 26.65
CA GLN A 225 -11.01 -11.85 28.04
C GLN A 225 -9.96 -12.60 28.89
N ARG A 226 -9.50 -13.76 28.42
CA ARG A 226 -8.47 -14.56 29.11
C ARG A 226 -7.18 -13.78 29.35
N GLN A 227 -6.73 -12.98 28.36
CA GLN A 227 -5.54 -12.15 28.52
C GLN A 227 -5.71 -11.11 29.63
N ARG A 228 -6.89 -10.47 29.72
CA ARG A 228 -7.20 -9.53 30.80
C ARG A 228 -7.21 -10.21 32.16
N LEU A 229 -7.85 -11.38 32.29
CA LEU A 229 -7.87 -12.12 33.55
C LEU A 229 -6.48 -12.62 33.96
N ARG A 230 -5.66 -13.10 33.01
CA ARG A 230 -4.26 -13.47 33.27
C ARG A 230 -3.42 -12.28 33.74
N ALA A 231 -3.62 -11.09 33.16
CA ALA A 231 -2.95 -9.88 33.62
C ALA A 231 -3.37 -9.49 35.05
N GLN A 232 -4.67 -9.58 35.37
CA GLN A 232 -5.18 -9.34 36.73
C GLN A 232 -4.62 -10.36 37.73
N PHE A 233 -4.60 -11.64 37.37
CA PHE A 233 -4.02 -12.71 38.18
C PHE A 233 -2.51 -12.48 38.42
N GLY A 234 -1.76 -12.06 37.39
CA GLY A 234 -0.36 -11.69 37.51
C GLY A 234 -0.13 -10.49 38.43
N ALA A 235 -0.93 -9.43 38.29
CA ALA A 235 -0.86 -8.25 39.15
C ALA A 235 -1.15 -8.59 40.63
N LEU A 236 -2.18 -9.42 40.89
CA LEU A 236 -2.48 -9.93 42.24
C LEU A 236 -1.35 -10.80 42.80
N THR A 237 -0.65 -11.57 41.97
CA THR A 237 0.46 -12.41 42.42
C THR A 237 1.70 -11.60 42.84
N LEU A 238 1.81 -10.34 42.39
CA LEU A 238 2.94 -9.45 42.68
C LEU A 238 2.71 -8.52 43.88
N SER A 239 1.51 -8.50 44.48
CA SER A 239 1.22 -7.73 45.70
C SER A 239 1.75 -8.47 46.94
N GLN A 240 2.54 -7.80 47.80
CA GLN A 240 3.35 -8.45 48.85
C GLN A 240 3.02 -8.14 50.32
N ASP A 241 1.98 -7.39 50.65
CA ASP A 241 1.62 -7.12 52.06
C ASP A 241 0.13 -7.36 52.31
N PHE A 242 -0.21 -8.40 53.08
CA PHE A 242 -1.60 -8.72 53.46
C PHE A 242 -1.69 -9.08 54.95
N SER A 243 -2.66 -8.49 55.65
CA SER A 243 -3.11 -8.95 56.98
C SER A 243 -3.87 -10.29 56.90
N GLU A 244 -4.12 -10.99 58.01
CA GLU A 244 -4.83 -12.28 58.05
C GLU A 244 -6.23 -12.25 57.38
N LYS A 245 -6.99 -11.16 57.52
CA LYS A 245 -8.29 -11.00 56.83
C LYS A 245 -8.12 -10.74 55.34
N GLU A 246 -7.07 -10.04 54.96
CA GLU A 246 -6.75 -9.76 53.56
C GLU A 246 -6.25 -11.02 52.85
N LEU A 247 -5.50 -11.89 53.54
CA LEU A 247 -5.03 -13.19 53.06
C LEU A 247 -6.17 -14.12 52.62
N GLN A 248 -7.23 -14.27 53.43
CA GLN A 248 -8.38 -15.12 53.04
C GLN A 248 -9.12 -14.56 51.82
N SER A 249 -9.35 -13.24 51.79
CA SER A 249 -10.01 -12.59 50.65
C SER A 249 -9.16 -12.66 49.37
N TYR A 250 -7.83 -12.61 49.53
CA TYR A 250 -6.85 -12.73 48.47
C TYR A 250 -6.85 -14.13 47.87
N GLU A 251 -6.81 -15.17 48.69
CA GLU A 251 -6.87 -16.57 48.24
C GLU A 251 -8.17 -16.88 47.49
N GLN A 252 -9.31 -16.38 47.98
CA GLN A 252 -10.60 -16.53 47.30
C GLN A 252 -10.61 -15.86 45.92
N ARG A 253 -10.14 -14.60 45.83
CA ARG A 253 -10.07 -13.87 44.54
C ARG A 253 -9.13 -14.55 43.55
N LYS A 254 -8.00 -15.06 44.04
CA LYS A 254 -7.03 -15.81 43.24
C LYS A 254 -7.63 -17.12 42.71
N GLY A 255 -8.36 -17.85 43.55
CA GLY A 255 -9.11 -19.05 43.16
C GLY A 255 -10.15 -18.77 42.08
N GLN A 256 -10.97 -17.74 42.27
CA GLN A 256 -11.99 -17.32 41.29
C GLN A 256 -11.40 -16.93 39.94
N LEU A 257 -10.30 -16.15 39.93
CA LEU A 257 -9.63 -15.77 38.68
C LEU A 257 -9.04 -16.99 37.97
N ARG A 258 -8.47 -17.93 38.72
CA ARG A 258 -7.94 -19.18 38.16
C ARG A 258 -9.04 -20.01 37.51
N GLU A 259 -10.17 -20.20 38.20
CA GLU A 259 -11.32 -20.94 37.68
C GLU A 259 -11.89 -20.29 36.41
N GLN A 260 -12.01 -18.96 36.38
CA GLN A 260 -12.47 -18.24 35.18
C GLN A 260 -11.50 -18.38 34.01
N ILE A 261 -10.18 -18.39 34.27
CA ILE A 261 -9.16 -18.61 33.24
C ILE A 261 -9.26 -20.04 32.69
N GLU A 262 -9.37 -21.04 33.57
CA GLU A 262 -9.50 -22.46 33.19
C GLU A 262 -10.78 -22.70 32.38
N HIS A 263 -11.90 -22.09 32.77
CA HIS A 263 -13.16 -22.15 32.02
C HIS A 263 -13.03 -21.55 30.61
N LEU A 264 -12.45 -20.35 30.49
CA LEU A 264 -12.23 -19.72 29.18
C LEU A 264 -11.27 -20.53 28.31
N GLU A 265 -10.27 -21.19 28.89
CA GLU A 265 -9.36 -22.07 28.15
C GLU A 265 -10.09 -23.26 27.53
N GLN A 266 -10.95 -23.93 28.32
CA GLN A 266 -11.79 -25.02 27.82
C GLN A 266 -12.74 -24.55 26.71
N GLU A 267 -13.42 -23.43 26.89
CA GLU A 267 -14.29 -22.85 25.85
C GLU A 267 -13.51 -22.53 24.57
N ILE A 268 -12.34 -21.90 24.69
CA ILE A 268 -11.48 -21.57 23.54
C ILE A 268 -11.08 -22.85 22.80
N ASP A 269 -10.75 -23.93 23.50
CA ASP A 269 -10.33 -25.18 22.87
C ASP A 269 -11.49 -25.91 22.18
N GLN A 270 -12.68 -25.90 22.78
CA GLN A 270 -13.90 -26.37 22.14
C GLN A 270 -14.22 -25.57 20.87
N LEU A 271 -14.14 -24.23 20.94
CA LEU A 271 -14.37 -23.36 19.79
C LEU A 271 -13.32 -23.58 18.69
N LYS A 272 -12.04 -23.79 19.04
CA LYS A 272 -11.00 -24.15 18.07
C LYS A 272 -11.28 -25.48 17.39
N ALA A 273 -11.73 -26.49 18.13
CA ALA A 273 -12.09 -27.79 17.58
C ALA A 273 -13.25 -27.67 16.59
N ARG A 274 -14.32 -26.97 16.98
CA ARG A 274 -15.46 -26.65 16.09
C ARG A 274 -15.03 -25.88 14.85
N ARG A 275 -14.18 -24.85 15.02
CA ARG A 275 -13.64 -24.05 13.89
C ARG A 275 -12.81 -24.92 12.94
N LYS A 276 -12.02 -25.85 13.46
CA LYS A 276 -11.21 -26.78 12.65
C LYS A 276 -12.08 -27.75 11.84
N ALA A 277 -13.21 -28.17 12.40
CA ALA A 277 -14.19 -29.01 11.70
C ALA A 277 -15.07 -28.24 10.70
N THR A 278 -15.13 -26.91 10.80
CA THR A 278 -15.92 -26.07 9.90
C THR A 278 -15.10 -25.70 8.67
N GLU A 279 -15.67 -25.88 7.48
CA GLU A 279 -15.01 -25.47 6.24
C GLU A 279 -14.75 -23.95 6.24
N HIS A 280 -13.52 -23.55 5.96
CA HIS A 280 -13.09 -22.15 6.05
C HIS A 280 -13.71 -21.28 4.94
N HIS A 281 -13.79 -21.81 3.71
CA HIS A 281 -14.32 -21.10 2.55
C HIS A 281 -15.41 -21.94 1.87
N ILE A 282 -16.53 -21.31 1.54
CA ILE A 282 -17.64 -21.94 0.82
C ILE A 282 -17.99 -21.12 -0.42
N ALA A 283 -18.59 -21.76 -1.41
CA ALA A 283 -19.10 -21.08 -2.60
C ALA A 283 -20.26 -20.14 -2.23
N VAL A 284 -20.42 -19.03 -2.95
CA VAL A 284 -21.53 -18.08 -2.73
C VAL A 284 -22.89 -18.78 -2.87
N SER A 285 -23.03 -19.72 -3.80
CA SER A 285 -24.23 -20.53 -3.98
C SER A 285 -24.62 -21.33 -2.72
N SER A 286 -23.65 -21.72 -1.90
CA SER A 286 -23.83 -22.45 -0.64
C SER A 286 -24.14 -21.57 0.56
N LEU A 287 -24.21 -20.23 0.40
CA LEU A 287 -24.59 -19.34 1.49
C LEU A 287 -26.10 -19.46 1.79
N PRO A 288 -26.48 -19.38 3.08
CA PRO A 288 -27.87 -19.14 3.47
C PRO A 288 -28.44 -17.93 2.73
N GLU A 289 -29.72 -17.98 2.37
CA GLU A 289 -30.37 -16.93 1.57
C GLU A 289 -30.25 -15.54 2.21
N GLU A 290 -30.42 -15.48 3.53
CA GLU A 290 -30.24 -14.28 4.37
C GLU A 290 -28.80 -13.72 4.39
N GLU A 291 -27.81 -14.51 3.99
CA GLU A 291 -26.39 -14.12 3.92
C GLU A 291 -25.87 -13.94 2.49
N ARG A 292 -26.72 -14.18 1.48
CA ARG A 292 -26.40 -13.89 0.07
C ARG A 292 -26.32 -12.38 -0.13
N PHE A 293 -25.43 -11.96 -1.01
CA PHE A 293 -25.17 -10.56 -1.26
C PHE A 293 -24.90 -10.31 -2.74
N THR A 294 -25.19 -9.08 -3.17
CA THR A 294 -24.85 -8.59 -4.50
C THR A 294 -23.57 -7.77 -4.43
N ARG A 295 -22.87 -7.65 -5.57
CA ARG A 295 -21.74 -6.74 -5.74
C ARG A 295 -22.17 -5.51 -6.53
N LEU A 296 -21.42 -4.41 -6.38
CA LEU A 296 -21.55 -3.27 -7.29
C LEU A 296 -21.05 -3.69 -8.68
N ARG A 297 -21.73 -3.17 -9.70
CA ARG A 297 -21.20 -3.21 -11.07
C ARG A 297 -19.89 -2.43 -11.13
N SER A 298 -19.00 -2.90 -11.99
CA SER A 298 -17.58 -2.51 -11.95
C SER A 298 -17.14 -1.81 -13.23
N GLU A 299 -17.84 -2.00 -14.34
CA GLU A 299 -17.49 -1.55 -15.68
C GLU A 299 -17.36 -0.04 -15.74
N ARG A 300 -18.31 0.70 -15.14
CA ARG A 300 -18.24 2.16 -15.12
C ARG A 300 -17.12 2.67 -14.22
N LYS A 301 -16.91 2.02 -13.07
CA LYS A 301 -15.80 2.35 -12.17
C LYS A 301 -14.46 2.11 -12.88
N TYR A 302 -14.27 0.97 -13.54
CA TYR A 302 -13.06 0.67 -14.31
C TYR A 302 -12.79 1.72 -15.38
N PHE A 303 -13.79 2.07 -16.19
CA PHE A 303 -13.64 3.07 -17.24
C PHE A 303 -13.26 4.44 -16.68
N VAL A 304 -14.01 4.91 -15.67
CA VAL A 304 -13.77 6.22 -15.05
C VAL A 304 -12.42 6.27 -14.33
N ASP A 305 -12.04 5.24 -13.59
CA ASP A 305 -10.76 5.20 -12.90
C ASP A 305 -9.59 5.10 -13.89
N THR A 306 -9.76 4.45 -15.04
CA THR A 306 -8.76 4.46 -16.12
C THR A 306 -8.53 5.89 -16.64
N ILE A 307 -9.59 6.66 -16.88
CA ILE A 307 -9.47 8.07 -17.30
C ILE A 307 -8.76 8.89 -16.22
N LYS A 308 -9.15 8.74 -14.95
CA LYS A 308 -8.48 9.42 -13.82
C LYS A 308 -6.99 9.09 -13.76
N MET A 309 -6.61 7.84 -14.06
CA MET A 309 -5.22 7.41 -14.09
C MET A 309 -4.41 7.99 -15.23
N ILE A 310 -4.99 8.06 -16.42
CA ILE A 310 -4.36 8.72 -17.56
C ILE A 310 -4.15 10.21 -17.25
N ALA A 311 -5.18 10.89 -16.73
CA ALA A 311 -5.10 12.29 -16.35
C ALA A 311 -4.04 12.54 -15.25
N TYR A 312 -4.00 11.71 -14.21
CA TYR A 312 -2.98 11.82 -13.16
C TYR A 312 -1.55 11.63 -13.68
N ARG A 313 -1.33 10.69 -14.60
CA ARG A 313 -0.02 10.47 -15.23
C ARG A 313 0.39 11.64 -16.11
N ALA A 314 -0.54 12.20 -16.88
CA ALA A 314 -0.31 13.41 -17.67
C ALA A 314 0.04 14.59 -16.76
N GLU A 315 -0.75 14.84 -15.71
CA GLU A 315 -0.46 15.87 -14.71
C GLU A 315 0.92 15.67 -14.07
N THR A 316 1.26 14.43 -13.67
CA THR A 316 2.56 14.11 -13.07
C THR A 316 3.71 14.41 -14.04
N SER A 317 3.53 14.17 -15.33
CA SER A 317 4.53 14.51 -16.36
C SER A 317 4.72 16.02 -16.48
N LEU A 318 3.64 16.80 -16.49
CA LEU A 318 3.71 18.28 -16.50
C LEU A 318 4.39 18.81 -15.23
N VAL A 319 4.13 18.19 -14.07
CA VAL A 319 4.79 18.54 -12.80
C VAL A 319 6.29 18.32 -12.88
N SER A 320 6.73 17.21 -13.48
CA SER A 320 8.18 16.94 -13.64
C SER A 320 8.86 18.01 -14.48
N VAL A 321 8.24 18.44 -15.59
CA VAL A 321 8.77 19.53 -16.44
C VAL A 321 8.85 20.83 -15.65
N LEU A 322 7.77 21.25 -14.97
CA LEU A 322 7.76 22.52 -14.22
C LEU A 322 8.75 22.55 -13.06
N ARG A 323 9.05 21.41 -12.43
CA ARG A 323 9.97 21.37 -11.28
C ARG A 323 11.36 21.88 -11.60
N GLU A 324 11.85 21.62 -12.80
CA GLU A 324 13.20 22.04 -13.23
C GLU A 324 13.32 23.57 -13.34
N HIS A 325 12.19 24.26 -13.43
CA HIS A 325 12.11 25.71 -13.62
C HIS A 325 11.57 26.46 -12.39
N LEU A 326 11.44 25.78 -11.25
CA LEU A 326 10.97 26.39 -10.00
C LEU A 326 12.05 26.33 -8.91
N SER A 327 12.18 27.42 -8.15
CA SER A 327 13.05 27.47 -6.97
C SER A 327 12.59 26.50 -5.86
N ARG A 328 11.27 26.25 -5.78
CA ARG A 328 10.65 25.28 -4.88
C ARG A 328 9.89 24.23 -5.68
N GLY A 329 10.55 23.10 -5.97
CA GLY A 329 9.95 22.01 -6.77
C GLY A 329 8.69 21.38 -6.15
N ASP A 330 8.46 21.55 -4.85
CA ASP A 330 7.22 21.09 -4.19
C ASP A 330 5.98 21.88 -4.64
N ASP A 331 6.15 23.13 -5.07
CA ASP A 331 5.05 23.99 -5.51
C ASP A 331 4.56 23.65 -6.93
N ALA A 332 5.35 22.89 -7.70
CA ALA A 332 5.06 22.55 -9.09
C ALA A 332 3.66 21.95 -9.31
N ARG A 333 3.23 21.05 -8.42
CA ARG A 333 1.90 20.42 -8.52
C ARG A 333 0.77 21.39 -8.22
N ALA A 334 0.98 22.34 -7.31
CA ALA A 334 0.01 23.41 -7.09
C ALA A 334 -0.09 24.32 -8.31
N LEU A 335 1.05 24.65 -8.93
CA LEU A 335 1.10 25.47 -10.14
C LEU A 335 0.40 24.80 -11.34
N VAL A 336 0.62 23.51 -11.61
CA VAL A 336 -0.12 22.78 -12.66
C VAL A 336 -1.63 22.87 -12.46
N ARG A 337 -2.11 22.67 -11.23
CA ARG A 337 -3.55 22.79 -10.92
C ARG A 337 -4.08 24.20 -11.11
N GLN A 338 -3.26 25.22 -10.87
CA GLN A 338 -3.62 26.61 -11.16
C GLN A 338 -3.74 26.80 -12.67
N ILE A 339 -2.74 26.36 -13.45
CA ILE A 339 -2.73 26.44 -14.93
C ILE A 339 -3.99 25.80 -15.53
N PHE A 340 -4.42 24.63 -15.03
CA PHE A 340 -5.65 23.97 -15.50
C PHE A 340 -6.94 24.78 -15.30
N LYS A 341 -6.91 25.77 -14.39
CA LYS A 341 -8.05 26.65 -14.10
C LYS A 341 -7.88 28.04 -14.74
N THR A 342 -6.70 28.32 -15.29
CA THR A 342 -6.41 29.58 -15.95
C THR A 342 -7.15 29.63 -17.30
N PRO A 343 -7.89 30.72 -17.58
CA PRO A 343 -8.50 30.90 -18.90
C PRO A 343 -7.46 30.86 -20.02
N ALA A 344 -7.86 30.36 -21.18
CA ALA A 344 -7.04 30.36 -22.37
C ALA A 344 -7.88 30.74 -23.59
N ASP A 345 -7.29 31.50 -24.50
CA ASP A 345 -7.88 31.77 -25.80
C ASP A 345 -7.52 30.64 -26.77
N LEU A 346 -8.50 30.16 -27.52
CA LEU A 346 -8.31 29.19 -28.59
C LEU A 346 -8.39 29.92 -29.93
N LEU A 347 -7.26 30.02 -30.63
CA LEU A 347 -7.12 30.78 -31.86
C LEU A 347 -6.76 29.82 -33.00
N PRO A 348 -7.76 29.29 -33.73
CA PRO A 348 -7.51 28.45 -34.89
C PRO A 348 -7.04 29.30 -36.08
N ASP A 349 -6.00 28.84 -36.76
CA ASP A 349 -5.55 29.33 -38.05
C ASP A 349 -5.58 28.18 -39.06
N LEU A 350 -6.60 28.21 -39.90
CA LEU A 350 -6.84 27.18 -40.92
C LEU A 350 -5.83 27.27 -42.08
N SER A 351 -5.18 28.42 -42.27
CA SER A 351 -4.21 28.62 -43.36
C SER A 351 -2.86 27.97 -43.04
N THR A 352 -2.39 28.15 -41.79
CA THR A 352 -1.16 27.53 -41.29
C THR A 352 -1.40 26.17 -40.65
N LYS A 353 -2.68 25.75 -40.54
CA LYS A 353 -3.11 24.52 -39.87
C LYS A 353 -2.63 24.45 -38.42
N THR A 354 -2.82 25.53 -37.68
CA THR A 354 -2.44 25.60 -36.26
C THR A 354 -3.64 25.94 -35.38
N LEU A 355 -3.63 25.44 -34.15
CA LEU A 355 -4.54 25.86 -33.08
C LEU A 355 -3.67 26.43 -31.96
N THR A 356 -3.63 27.76 -31.87
CA THR A 356 -2.90 28.42 -30.79
C THR A 356 -3.73 28.40 -29.52
N VAL A 357 -3.18 27.79 -28.46
CA VAL A 357 -3.72 27.81 -27.10
C VAL A 357 -2.95 28.87 -26.31
N ARG A 358 -3.55 30.05 -26.17
CA ARG A 358 -2.94 31.18 -25.45
C ARG A 358 -3.43 31.21 -24.01
N ILE A 359 -2.62 30.68 -23.09
CA ILE A 359 -2.93 30.60 -21.65
C ILE A 359 -2.70 31.98 -21.04
N HIS A 360 -3.68 32.55 -20.35
CA HIS A 360 -3.55 33.89 -19.75
C HIS A 360 -2.43 33.92 -18.70
N HIS A 361 -1.85 35.11 -18.51
CA HIS A 361 -0.76 35.29 -17.54
C HIS A 361 -1.21 34.93 -16.12
N LEU A 362 -0.26 34.46 -15.31
CA LEU A 362 -0.44 34.10 -13.92
C LEU A 362 -0.15 35.30 -13.02
N THR A 363 -0.40 35.13 -11.71
CA THR A 363 -0.27 36.22 -10.74
C THR A 363 1.18 36.64 -10.49
N GLN A 364 2.16 35.78 -10.78
CA GLN A 364 3.58 36.01 -10.48
C GLN A 364 4.42 35.77 -11.72
N ALA A 365 5.35 36.69 -12.01
CA ALA A 365 6.28 36.57 -13.15
C ALA A 365 7.11 35.28 -13.13
N ALA A 366 7.47 34.79 -11.94
CA ALA A 366 8.17 33.51 -11.79
C ALA A 366 7.32 32.32 -12.28
N HIS A 367 6.00 32.37 -12.09
CA HIS A 367 5.08 31.34 -12.57
C HIS A 367 4.86 31.45 -14.08
N ASP A 368 4.80 32.67 -14.63
CA ASP A 368 4.74 32.88 -16.08
C ASP A 368 5.98 32.35 -16.76
N HIS A 369 7.16 32.61 -16.22
CA HIS A 369 8.40 32.06 -16.74
C HIS A 369 8.41 30.53 -16.76
N ALA A 370 7.95 29.90 -15.67
CA ALA A 370 7.83 28.44 -15.62
C ALA A 370 6.78 27.92 -16.63
N LEU A 371 5.67 28.64 -16.82
CA LEU A 371 4.64 28.31 -17.80
C LEU A 371 5.15 28.46 -19.25
N GLU A 372 6.01 29.44 -19.54
CA GLU A 372 6.66 29.58 -20.84
C GLU A 372 7.50 28.35 -21.18
N GLN A 373 8.30 27.87 -20.22
CA GLN A 373 9.09 26.65 -20.41
C GLN A 373 8.21 25.42 -20.63
N LEU A 374 7.09 25.33 -19.91
CA LEU A 374 6.11 24.28 -20.15
C LEU A 374 5.48 24.37 -21.56
N CYS A 375 5.15 25.58 -22.03
CA CYS A 375 4.64 25.79 -23.38
C CYS A 375 5.65 25.34 -24.44
N ILE A 376 6.95 25.62 -24.25
CA ILE A 376 8.02 25.16 -25.14
C ILE A 376 8.04 23.63 -25.20
N ALA A 377 8.10 22.97 -24.04
CA ALA A 377 8.11 21.50 -23.96
C ALA A 377 6.86 20.87 -24.60
N LEU A 378 5.67 21.49 -24.43
CA LEU A 378 4.45 21.03 -25.08
C LEU A 378 4.51 21.21 -26.60
N ASN A 379 5.06 22.32 -27.10
CA ASN A 379 5.19 22.59 -28.53
C ASN A 379 6.17 21.63 -29.24
N GLU A 380 7.22 21.20 -28.55
CA GLU A 380 8.17 20.21 -29.07
C GLU A 380 7.53 18.85 -29.37
N THR A 381 6.39 18.53 -28.74
CA THR A 381 5.65 17.29 -29.03
C THR A 381 4.97 17.29 -30.40
N GLN A 382 4.83 18.46 -31.04
CA GLN A 382 4.16 18.63 -32.33
C GLN A 382 2.76 17.98 -32.38
N THR A 383 2.04 18.03 -31.25
CA THR A 383 0.76 17.33 -31.10
C THR A 383 -0.30 17.91 -32.04
N ILE A 384 -0.99 17.04 -32.78
CA ILE A 384 -2.17 17.40 -33.58
C ILE A 384 -3.42 17.31 -32.72
N PHE A 385 -4.29 18.31 -32.80
CA PHE A 385 -5.55 18.31 -32.06
C PHE A 385 -6.46 17.15 -32.53
N PRO A 386 -6.99 16.32 -31.61
CA PRO A 386 -7.75 15.14 -32.00
C PRO A 386 -8.95 15.46 -32.91
N GLY A 387 -9.07 14.74 -34.03
CA GLY A 387 -10.17 14.90 -34.99
C GLY A 387 -10.00 16.05 -35.98
N THR A 388 -8.84 16.71 -36.02
CA THR A 388 -8.51 17.77 -36.99
C THR A 388 -7.10 17.56 -37.57
N ASP A 389 -6.67 18.47 -38.46
CA ASP A 389 -5.29 18.58 -38.96
C ASP A 389 -4.55 19.78 -38.35
N LEU A 390 -5.06 20.35 -37.24
CA LEU A 390 -4.48 21.53 -36.59
C LEU A 390 -3.40 21.12 -35.58
N ALA A 391 -2.17 21.58 -35.81
CA ALA A 391 -1.08 21.45 -34.85
C ALA A 391 -1.27 22.39 -33.65
N LEU A 392 -1.16 21.87 -32.43
CA LEU A 392 -1.28 22.67 -31.20
C LEU A 392 -0.04 23.52 -30.98
N VAL A 393 -0.26 24.80 -30.67
CA VAL A 393 0.78 25.76 -30.30
C VAL A 393 0.41 26.46 -29.01
N PHE A 394 1.09 26.12 -27.92
CA PHE A 394 0.92 26.72 -26.59
C PHE A 394 1.77 27.97 -26.44
N LYS A 395 1.18 29.04 -25.91
CA LYS A 395 1.87 30.30 -25.60
C LYS A 395 1.29 30.93 -24.34
N VAL A 396 2.09 31.74 -23.64
CA VAL A 396 1.61 32.59 -22.55
C VAL A 396 1.04 33.89 -23.13
N GLY A 397 -0.10 34.32 -22.59
CA GLY A 397 -0.73 35.58 -22.94
C GLY A 397 0.12 36.75 -22.46
N SER A 398 0.20 37.79 -23.28
CA SER A 398 0.81 39.06 -22.89
C SER A 398 -0.02 39.73 -21.79
N CYS A 399 0.66 40.27 -20.78
CA CYS A 399 0.06 41.16 -19.77
C CYS A 399 -0.55 42.42 -20.40
#